data_AF-A0A2R6R3H9-F1
#
_entry.id   AF-A0A2R6R3H9-F1
#
_cell.length_a   1.000
_cell.length_b   1.000
_cell.length_c   1.000
_cell.angle_alpha   90.00
_cell.angle_beta   90.00
_cell.angle_gamma   90.00
#
_symmetry.space_group_name_H-M   'P 1'
#
loop_
_entity.id
_entity.type
_entity.pdbx_description
1 polymer ?
#
loop_
_entity_poly.entity_id
_entity_poly.type
_entity_poly.pdbx_seq_one_letter_code
_entity_poly.pdbx_strand_id
1 'polypeptide(L)'
;MKLQLEKETRESIRTLIEINDRTRENSKTLLALLLSTYKNQDGEEERLGVVEIIDECKTFYFARKETTANLLTWALLLLTLNQDWQCKAREEVLSIFRDSEFPSVENLTDFKMVSLLNSFC
;
A
#
# COMPACT_ATOMS: atom_id res chain seq x y z
N MET A 1 6.22 6.19 20.94
CA MET A 1 6.23 6.23 19.46
C MET A 1 5.00 5.56 18.84
N LYS A 2 4.63 4.31 19.17
CA LYS A 2 3.41 3.64 18.64
C LYS A 2 2.10 4.41 18.89
N LEU A 3 1.84 4.84 20.12
CA LEU A 3 0.64 5.61 20.50
C LEU A 3 0.47 6.93 19.72
N GLN A 4 1.58 7.62 19.43
CA GLN A 4 1.55 8.87 18.66
C GLN A 4 1.19 8.61 17.20
N LEU A 5 1.79 7.58 16.60
CA LEU A 5 1.49 7.15 15.24
C LEU A 5 0.03 6.69 15.10
N GLU A 6 -0.51 5.97 16.10
CA GLU A 6 -1.92 5.59 16.12
C GLU A 6 -2.86 6.80 16.14
N LYS A 7 -2.54 7.82 16.94
CA LYS A 7 -3.30 9.07 17.00
C LYS A 7 -3.26 9.81 15.66
N GLU A 8 -2.09 9.99 15.08
CA GLU A 8 -1.91 10.67 13.79
C GLU A 8 -2.60 9.93 12.64
N THR A 9 -2.52 8.59 12.63
CA THR A 9 -3.18 7.74 11.65
C THR A 9 -4.70 7.91 11.75
N ARG A 10 -5.25 7.88 12.96
CA ARG A 10 -6.68 8.07 13.21
C ARG A 10 -7.18 9.45 12.75
N GLU A 11 -6.47 10.52 13.11
CA GLU A 11 -6.86 11.87 12.68
C GLU A 11 -6.80 12.02 11.15
N SER A 12 -5.78 11.44 10.52
CA SER A 12 -5.64 11.44 9.06
C SER A 12 -6.80 10.71 8.37
N ILE A 13 -7.19 9.52 8.85
CA ILE A 13 -8.32 8.76 8.30
C ILE A 13 -9.62 9.55 8.47
N ARG A 14 -9.82 10.19 9.63
CA ARG A 14 -11.01 11.03 9.88
C ARG A 14 -11.11 12.17 8.87
N THR A 15 -10.01 12.89 8.63
CA THR A 15 -9.96 13.95 7.62
C THR A 15 -10.27 13.42 6.22
N LEU A 16 -9.77 12.23 5.86
CA LEU A 16 -10.04 11.62 4.55
C LEU A 16 -11.52 11.23 4.38
N ILE A 17 -12.17 10.72 5.43
CA ILE A 17 -13.62 10.44 5.42
C ILE A 17 -14.39 11.73 5.19
N GLU A 18 -14.08 12.80 5.92
CA GLU A 18 -14.73 14.10 5.78
C GLU A 18 -14.55 14.71 4.39
N ILE A 19 -13.38 14.51 3.75
CA ILE A 19 -13.13 14.94 2.38
C ILE A 19 -13.99 14.14 1.40
N ASN A 20 -14.03 12.80 1.54
CA ASN A 20 -14.76 11.92 0.63
C ASN A 20 -16.28 12.21 0.66
N ASP A 21 -16.84 12.46 1.83
CA ASP A 21 -18.24 12.85 2.00
C ASP A 21 -18.58 14.15 1.24
N ARG A 22 -17.64 15.09 1.18
CA ARG A 22 -17.81 16.39 0.50
C ARG A 22 -17.66 16.28 -1.01
N THR A 23 -16.70 15.48 -1.49
CA THR A 23 -16.40 15.39 -2.92
C THR A 23 -17.23 14.34 -3.65
N ARG A 24 -17.90 13.41 -2.94
CA ARG A 24 -18.59 12.23 -3.55
C ARG A 24 -17.72 11.58 -4.62
N GLU A 25 -16.43 11.49 -4.33
CA GLU A 25 -15.46 11.06 -5.32
C GLU A 25 -15.62 9.56 -5.53
N ASN A 26 -16.09 9.15 -6.71
CA ASN A 26 -16.17 7.74 -7.16
C ASN A 26 -14.78 7.15 -7.42
N SER A 27 -13.84 7.39 -6.50
CA SER A 27 -12.52 6.81 -6.54
C SER A 27 -12.62 5.34 -6.10
N LYS A 28 -11.93 4.43 -6.81
CA LYS A 28 -11.80 3.01 -6.37
C LYS A 28 -10.75 2.89 -5.25
N THR A 29 -10.78 3.78 -4.27
CA THR A 29 -9.88 3.73 -3.12
C THR A 29 -10.43 2.75 -2.08
N LEU A 30 -9.55 2.14 -1.29
CA LEU A 30 -9.96 1.26 -0.20
C LEU A 30 -10.96 1.96 0.74
N LEU A 31 -10.73 3.23 1.03
CA LEU A 31 -11.62 4.03 1.89
C LEU A 31 -13.01 4.20 1.27
N ALA A 32 -13.10 4.50 -0.03
CA ALA A 32 -14.38 4.61 -0.72
C ALA A 32 -15.14 3.26 -0.75
N LEU A 33 -14.42 2.14 -0.87
CA LEU A 33 -15.02 0.80 -0.75
C LEU A 33 -15.56 0.54 0.65
N LEU A 34 -14.81 0.91 1.70
CA LEU A 34 -15.27 0.77 3.09
C LEU A 34 -16.46 1.69 3.44
N LEU A 35 -16.58 2.84 2.76
CA LEU A 35 -17.71 3.76 2.89
C LEU A 35 -18.96 3.30 2.11
N SER A 36 -18.82 2.34 1.20
CA SER A 36 -19.92 1.84 0.37
C SER A 36 -20.86 0.92 1.14
N THR A 37 -22.08 0.73 0.62
CA THR A 37 -23.02 -0.24 1.20
C THR A 37 -22.62 -1.66 0.85
N TYR A 38 -22.81 -2.58 1.79
CA TYR A 38 -22.70 -4.02 1.55
C TYR A 38 -24.01 -4.71 1.92
N LYS A 39 -24.22 -5.94 1.44
CA LYS A 39 -25.40 -6.75 1.81
C LYS A 39 -25.05 -7.66 2.98
N ASN A 40 -25.85 -7.61 4.03
CA ASN A 40 -25.74 -8.53 5.16
C ASN A 40 -26.31 -9.93 4.80
N GLN A 41 -26.28 -10.85 5.76
CA GLN A 41 -26.74 -12.23 5.56
C GLN A 41 -28.24 -12.33 5.24
N ASP A 42 -29.01 -11.33 5.66
CA ASP A 42 -30.46 -11.21 5.43
C ASP A 42 -30.78 -10.46 4.12
N GLY A 43 -29.77 -10.01 3.38
CA GLY A 43 -29.91 -9.30 2.10
C GLY A 43 -30.20 -7.80 2.24
N GLU A 44 -30.15 -7.25 3.46
CA GLU A 44 -30.33 -5.83 3.75
C GLU A 44 -29.03 -5.05 3.47
N GLU A 45 -29.16 -3.82 2.99
CA GLU A 45 -28.02 -2.94 2.77
C GLU A 45 -27.59 -2.26 4.07
N GLU A 46 -26.34 -2.52 4.46
CA GLU A 46 -25.70 -1.94 5.64
C GLU A 46 -24.47 -1.12 5.25
N ARG A 47 -24.01 -0.27 6.17
CA ARG A 47 -22.77 0.51 6.06
C ARG A 47 -21.95 0.35 7.33
N LEU A 48 -20.63 0.30 7.17
CA LEU A 48 -19.72 0.31 8.30
C LEU A 48 -19.82 1.64 9.06
N GLY A 49 -19.68 1.58 10.38
CA GLY A 49 -19.61 2.77 11.22
C GLY A 49 -18.28 3.52 11.02
N VAL A 50 -18.26 4.84 11.22
CA VAL A 50 -17.02 5.64 11.10
C VAL A 50 -15.88 5.11 11.97
N VAL A 51 -16.20 4.64 13.18
CA VAL A 51 -15.21 4.05 14.10
C VAL A 51 -14.66 2.74 13.54
N GLU A 52 -15.53 1.89 13.02
CA GLU A 52 -15.17 0.62 12.39
C GLU A 52 -14.29 0.82 11.17
N ILE A 53 -14.62 1.77 10.30
CA ILE A 53 -13.80 2.15 9.14
C ILE A 53 -12.40 2.60 9.57
N ILE A 54 -12.31 3.40 10.64
CA ILE A 54 -11.01 3.85 11.19
C ILE A 54 -10.20 2.66 11.68
N ASP A 55 -10.82 1.74 12.41
CA ASP A 55 -10.15 0.57 12.98
C ASP A 55 -9.68 -0.41 11.89
N GLU A 56 -10.49 -0.64 10.85
CA GLU A 56 -10.09 -1.43 9.68
C GLU A 56 -8.92 -0.78 8.93
N CYS A 57 -9.01 0.53 8.63
CA CYS A 57 -7.92 1.26 7.98
C CYS A 57 -6.61 1.22 8.79
N LYS A 58 -6.70 1.33 10.13
CA LYS A 58 -5.54 1.20 11.02
C LYS A 58 -4.95 -0.21 10.94
N THR A 59 -5.78 -1.24 10.97
CA THR A 59 -5.34 -2.64 10.86
C THR A 59 -4.56 -2.87 9.58
N PHE A 60 -5.08 -2.41 8.43
CA PHE A 60 -4.37 -2.49 7.15
C PHE A 60 -3.04 -1.73 7.16
N TYR A 61 -3.01 -0.51 7.71
CA TYR A 61 -1.81 0.31 7.76
C TYR A 61 -0.71 -0.35 8.59
N PHE A 62 -1.02 -0.82 9.79
CA PHE A 62 -0.03 -1.40 10.68
C PHE A 62 0.45 -2.78 10.21
N ALA A 63 -0.46 -3.65 9.78
CA ALA A 63 -0.09 -4.97 9.28
C ALA A 63 0.85 -4.89 8.07
N ARG A 64 0.59 -3.95 7.14
CA ARG A 64 1.41 -3.74 5.96
C ARG A 64 2.74 -3.06 6.27
N LYS A 65 2.72 -2.01 7.09
CA LYS A 65 3.90 -1.16 7.32
C LYS A 65 5.07 -1.96 7.88
N GLU A 66 4.82 -2.76 8.91
CA GLU A 66 5.88 -3.50 9.59
C GLU A 66 6.47 -4.60 8.68
N THR A 67 5.59 -5.37 8.01
CA THR A 67 6.00 -6.46 7.13
C THR A 67 6.73 -5.96 5.88
N THR A 68 6.20 -4.94 5.20
CA THR A 68 6.83 -4.37 4.00
C THR A 68 8.14 -3.65 4.31
N ALA A 69 8.21 -2.90 5.42
CA ALA A 69 9.46 -2.26 5.82
C ALA A 69 10.56 -3.28 6.15
N ASN A 70 10.20 -4.36 6.83
CA ASN A 70 11.13 -5.45 7.13
C ASN A 70 11.61 -6.13 5.83
N LEU A 71 10.69 -6.48 4.93
CA LEU A 71 11.02 -7.07 3.62
C LEU A 71 12.00 -6.18 2.84
N LEU A 72 11.70 -4.88 2.72
CA LEU A 72 12.58 -3.93 2.01
C LEU A 72 13.95 -3.81 2.68
N THR A 73 14.00 -3.84 4.01
CA THR A 73 15.27 -3.80 4.76
C THR A 73 16.13 -5.01 4.42
N TRP A 74 15.56 -6.22 4.44
CA TRP A 74 16.26 -7.44 4.09
C TRP A 74 16.65 -7.49 2.61
N ALA A 75 15.77 -7.05 1.71
CA ALA A 75 16.06 -6.98 0.28
C ALA A 75 17.26 -6.04 0.00
N LEU A 76 17.28 -4.84 0.62
CA LEU A 76 18.40 -3.91 0.50
C LEU A 76 19.69 -4.50 1.08
N LEU A 77 19.63 -5.15 2.24
CA LEU A 77 20.78 -5.83 2.82
C LEU A 77 21.35 -6.89 1.86
N LEU A 78 20.50 -7.78 1.33
CA LEU A 78 20.91 -8.82 0.38
C LEU A 78 21.52 -8.24 -0.89
N LEU A 79 20.97 -7.15 -1.42
CA LEU A 79 21.53 -6.45 -2.58
C LEU A 79 22.91 -5.87 -2.26
N THR A 80 23.09 -5.23 -1.10
CA THR A 80 24.42 -4.68 -0.73
C THR A 80 25.48 -5.75 -0.57
N LEU A 81 25.12 -6.95 -0.12
CA LEU A 81 26.04 -8.08 0.02
C LEU A 81 26.35 -8.77 -1.32
N ASN A 82 25.48 -8.64 -2.33
CA ASN A 82 25.61 -9.28 -3.64
C ASN A 82 25.68 -8.23 -4.75
N GLN A 83 26.87 -7.65 -4.93
CA GLN A 83 27.12 -6.56 -5.89
C GLN A 83 26.69 -6.89 -7.32
N ASP A 84 26.85 -8.13 -7.78
CA ASP A 84 26.39 -8.57 -9.11
C ASP A 84 24.86 -8.50 -9.25
N TRP A 85 24.12 -8.86 -8.19
CA TRP A 85 22.65 -8.77 -8.18
C TRP A 85 22.21 -7.32 -8.11
N GLN A 86 22.91 -6.49 -7.34
CA GLN A 86 22.68 -5.06 -7.27
C GLN A 86 22.89 -4.37 -8.62
N CYS A 87 23.97 -4.69 -9.35
CA CYS A 87 24.22 -4.16 -10.69
C CYS A 87 23.11 -4.57 -11.66
N LYS A 88 22.75 -5.86 -11.71
CA LYS A 88 21.67 -6.36 -12.58
C LYS A 88 20.31 -5.72 -12.27
N ALA A 89 19.95 -5.59 -11.00
CA ALA A 89 18.71 -4.94 -10.60
C ALA A 89 18.69 -3.45 -10.99
N ARG A 90 19.83 -2.75 -10.86
CA ARG A 90 19.95 -1.35 -11.31
C ARG A 90 19.84 -1.22 -12.82
N GLU A 91 20.50 -2.11 -13.57
CA GLU A 91 20.41 -2.14 -15.04
C GLU A 91 18.97 -2.43 -15.52
N GLU A 92 18.26 -3.36 -14.86
CA GLU A 92 16.84 -3.64 -15.14
C GLU A 92 15.97 -2.40 -14.94
N VAL A 93 16.13 -1.72 -13.79
CA VAL A 93 15.41 -0.48 -13.48
C VAL A 93 15.69 0.61 -14.51
N LEU A 94 16.95 0.84 -14.87
CA LEU A 94 17.33 1.86 -15.86
C LEU A 94 16.88 1.50 -17.28
N SER A 95 16.83 0.21 -17.63
CA SER A 95 16.36 -0.24 -18.94
C SER A 95 14.86 -0.05 -19.11
N ILE A 96 14.08 -0.23 -18.04
CA ILE A 96 12.62 -0.07 -18.04
C ILE A 96 12.25 1.42 -17.97
N PHE A 97 12.90 2.19 -17.10
CA PHE A 97 12.69 3.63 -16.97
C PHE A 97 13.68 4.41 -17.84
N ARG A 98 13.48 4.38 -19.17
CA ARG A 98 14.23 5.25 -20.08
C ARG A 98 13.83 6.71 -19.84
N ASP A 99 14.79 7.55 -19.48
CA ASP A 99 14.72 9.02 -19.45
C ASP A 99 13.38 9.65 -18.99
N SER A 100 13.02 9.38 -17.72
CA SER A 100 12.07 10.19 -16.93
C SER A 100 10.56 9.92 -17.08
N GLU A 101 10.13 8.79 -17.63
CA GLU A 101 8.73 8.36 -17.46
C GLU A 101 8.48 7.75 -16.06
N PHE A 102 7.39 8.16 -15.43
CA PHE A 102 6.93 7.55 -14.19
C PHE A 102 6.58 6.08 -14.42
N PRO A 103 6.85 5.19 -13.44
CA PRO A 103 6.45 3.80 -13.55
C PRO A 103 4.94 3.67 -13.75
N SER A 104 4.53 3.03 -14.85
CA SER A 104 3.16 2.58 -15.03
C SER A 104 2.98 1.17 -14.43
N VAL A 105 1.74 0.76 -14.20
CA VAL A 105 1.42 -0.56 -13.63
C VAL A 105 1.84 -1.67 -14.59
N GLU A 106 1.79 -1.41 -15.90
CA GLU A 106 2.19 -2.34 -16.95
C GLU A 106 3.70 -2.63 -16.89
N ASN A 107 4.51 -1.63 -16.54
CA ASN A 107 5.97 -1.82 -16.41
C ASN A 107 6.34 -2.71 -15.21
N LEU A 108 5.42 -2.94 -14.25
CA LEU A 108 5.70 -3.75 -13.06
C LEU A 108 5.98 -5.22 -13.41
N THR A 109 5.41 -5.75 -14.50
CA THR A 109 5.65 -7.13 -14.93
C THR A 109 7.03 -7.35 -15.52
N ASP A 110 7.73 -6.27 -15.89
CA ASP A 110 9.04 -6.34 -16.53
C ASP A 110 10.20 -6.41 -15.52
N PHE A 111 9.93 -6.17 -14.23
CA PHE A 111 10.89 -6.26 -13.13
C PHE A 111 11.13 -7.70 -12.66
N LYS A 112 11.80 -8.50 -13.50
CA LYS A 112 12.05 -9.92 -13.22
C LYS A 112 13.01 -10.11 -12.05
N MET A 113 14.10 -9.36 -11.98
CA MET A 113 15.06 -9.45 -10.88
C MET A 113 14.49 -8.91 -9.57
N VAL A 114 13.76 -7.79 -9.61
CA VAL A 114 13.12 -7.25 -8.39
C VAL A 114 12.02 -8.17 -7.87
N SER A 115 11.27 -8.83 -8.76
CA SER A 115 10.28 -9.86 -8.39
C SER A 115 10.93 -11.09 -7.74
N LEU A 116 12.08 -11.53 -8.24
CA LEU A 116 12.82 -12.66 -7.65
C LEU A 116 13.30 -12.37 -6.23
N LEU A 117 13.71 -11.13 -5.91
CA LEU A 117 14.11 -10.75 -4.55
C LEU A 117 12.97 -10.91 -3.52
N ASN A 118 11.71 -10.72 -3.94
CA ASN A 118 10.55 -10.96 -3.08
C ASN A 118 10.27 -12.46 -2.83
N SER A 119 10.91 -13.38 -3.57
CA SER A 119 10.73 -14.83 -3.43
C SER A 119 11.73 -15.50 -2.48
N PHE A 120 12.72 -14.74 -1.98
CA PHE A 120 13.78 -15.24 -1.08
C PHE A 120 13.57 -14.82 0.40
N CYS A 121 12.45 -14.17 0.72
CA CYS A 121 12.00 -13.88 2.08
C CYS A 121 10.69 -14.62 2.36
#